data_AF-A0A837HR47-F1
#
_entry.id   AF-A0A837HR47-F1
#
_cell.length_a   1.000
_cell.length_b   1.000
_cell.length_c   1.000
_cell.angle_alpha   90.00
_cell.angle_beta   90.00
_cell.angle_gamma   90.00
#
_symmetry.space_group_name_H-M   'P 1'
#
loop_
_entity.id
_entity.type
_entity.pdbx_description
1 polymer ?
#
loop_
_entity_poly.entity_id
_entity_poly.type
_entity_poly.pdbx_seq_one_letter_code
_entity_poly.pdbx_strand_id
1 'polypeptide(L)'
;MLAKFKVIFIISLISLLPTLFIWLPFFIRAESVWGIPLPKDGMATIVANYDGPLFLVVAKTFYNPNLVGNFSFGLPNEYYAAHFPLYPLLIRLIAPLTGFPYAMLLVTTISSILALYFFYLLIQKYVERKDALWITLVFSILPARWLIVRSVGSTEPLFLAMIIASVYYFKQKKYLLAGTLGFLAQLTKSPGILLFVAYLLAIVYPKFKELGDHPSNQLFKLAEIKKILSISLIPLGLLFVFIFYKIQLNDFFAYFHSGDNIHLFLLPFQIFNYSQPWVGTFWLEEVIFVYLFGILGLLKLIKMKEYDLAWIVGIYFASILFISHRDIIRYALPIVPFLFVAFADTIVKKEFKYAMLVLIIPIYLCSLAYISQNVMPISDWSPLL
;
A
#
# COMPACT_ATOMS: atom_id res chain seq x y z
N MET A 1 -8.81 27.62 11.50
CA MET A 1 -9.58 26.84 10.49
C MET A 1 -8.99 27.00 9.08
N LEU A 2 -8.80 28.23 8.60
CA LEU A 2 -8.22 28.56 7.28
C LEU A 2 -6.88 27.84 6.95
N ALA A 3 -5.97 27.78 7.93
CA ALA A 3 -4.65 27.15 7.73
C ALA A 3 -4.72 25.63 7.47
N LYS A 4 -5.70 24.93 8.08
CA LYS A 4 -5.90 23.49 7.85
C LYS A 4 -6.50 23.24 6.47
N PHE A 5 -7.46 24.06 6.05
CA PHE A 5 -8.05 23.98 4.72
C PHE A 5 -7.01 24.20 3.62
N LYS A 6 -6.14 25.22 3.79
CA LYS A 6 -5.03 25.49 2.85
C LYS A 6 -4.08 24.29 2.72
N VAL A 7 -3.78 23.59 3.81
CA VAL A 7 -2.94 22.38 3.77
C VAL A 7 -3.62 21.27 2.99
N ILE A 8 -4.88 20.96 3.31
CA ILE A 8 -5.63 19.89 2.61
C ILE A 8 -5.69 20.18 1.11
N PHE A 9 -5.98 21.42 0.72
CA PHE A 9 -6.00 21.83 -0.68
C PHE A 9 -4.65 21.60 -1.39
N ILE A 10 -3.54 22.01 -0.76
CA ILE A 10 -2.20 21.80 -1.33
C ILE A 10 -1.87 20.31 -1.44
N ILE A 11 -2.19 19.50 -0.43
CA ILE A 11 -1.98 18.05 -0.48
C ILE A 11 -2.83 17.41 -1.58
N SER A 12 -4.08 17.86 -1.76
CA SER A 12 -4.92 17.42 -2.86
C SER A 12 -4.30 17.74 -4.22
N LEU A 13 -3.70 18.92 -4.40
CA LEU A 13 -2.99 19.24 -5.65
C LEU A 13 -1.74 18.37 -5.85
N ILE A 14 -0.92 18.18 -4.81
CA ILE A 14 0.26 17.30 -4.83
C ILE A 14 -0.14 15.86 -5.18
N SER A 15 -1.33 15.44 -4.75
CA SER A 15 -1.90 14.15 -5.08
C SER A 15 -2.37 14.11 -6.54
N LEU A 16 -3.29 15.00 -6.91
CA LEU A 16 -4.05 14.91 -8.15
C LEU A 16 -3.22 15.26 -9.39
N LEU A 17 -2.34 16.25 -9.32
CA LEU A 17 -1.61 16.70 -10.52
C LEU A 17 -0.79 15.57 -11.15
N PRO A 18 0.08 14.82 -10.43
CA PRO A 18 0.81 13.70 -11.02
C PRO A 18 -0.12 12.63 -11.63
N THR A 19 -1.22 12.30 -10.96
CA THR A 19 -2.20 11.32 -11.45
C THR A 19 -2.89 11.81 -12.73
N LEU A 20 -3.27 13.09 -12.81
CA LEU A 20 -3.86 13.70 -14.00
C LEU A 20 -2.86 13.73 -15.17
N PHE A 21 -1.57 13.97 -14.91
CA PHE A 21 -0.53 13.87 -15.93
C PHE A 21 -0.36 12.44 -16.47
N ILE A 22 -0.52 11.42 -15.61
CA ILE A 22 -0.55 10.01 -16.04
C ILE A 22 -1.78 9.72 -16.88
N TRP A 23 -2.96 10.23 -16.51
CA TRP A 23 -4.21 10.00 -17.24
C TRP A 23 -4.30 10.76 -18.56
N LEU A 24 -3.66 11.94 -18.66
CA LEU A 24 -3.80 12.83 -19.81
C LEU A 24 -3.58 12.15 -21.17
N PRO A 25 -2.50 11.38 -21.41
CA PRO A 25 -2.31 10.68 -22.69
C PRO A 25 -3.41 9.66 -23.01
N PHE A 26 -3.90 8.93 -22.01
CA PHE A 26 -5.00 7.96 -22.19
C PHE A 26 -6.34 8.66 -22.42
N PHE A 27 -6.55 9.82 -21.79
CA PHE A 27 -7.75 10.62 -21.95
C PHE A 27 -7.88 11.20 -23.36
N ILE A 28 -6.79 11.77 -23.89
CA ILE A 28 -6.75 12.29 -25.27
C ILE A 28 -6.51 11.20 -26.33
N ARG A 29 -6.38 9.93 -25.90
CA ARG A 29 -6.06 8.77 -26.76
C ARG A 29 -4.83 9.01 -27.65
N ALA A 30 -3.76 9.55 -27.05
CA ALA A 30 -2.50 9.75 -27.74
C ALA A 30 -1.97 8.40 -28.25
N GLU A 31 -1.44 8.36 -29.49
CA GLU A 31 -0.89 7.12 -30.06
C GLU A 31 0.45 6.73 -29.42
N SER A 32 1.26 7.73 -29.05
CA SER A 32 2.50 7.52 -28.34
C SER A 32 2.91 8.73 -27.51
N VAL A 33 3.75 8.50 -26.50
CA VAL A 33 4.44 9.56 -25.75
C VAL A 33 5.92 9.19 -25.68
N TRP A 34 6.79 10.06 -26.17
CA TRP A 34 8.25 9.83 -26.15
C TRP A 34 8.66 8.51 -26.84
N GLY A 35 7.94 8.12 -27.89
CA GLY A 35 8.15 6.85 -28.59
C GLY A 35 7.54 5.61 -27.91
N ILE A 36 6.93 5.75 -26.74
CA ILE A 36 6.21 4.66 -26.06
C ILE A 36 4.83 4.54 -26.71
N PRO A 37 4.50 3.42 -27.38
CA PRO A 37 3.17 3.22 -27.95
C PRO A 37 2.13 3.05 -26.83
N LEU A 38 1.00 3.75 -26.95
CA LEU A 38 -0.08 3.67 -25.98
C LEU A 38 -1.28 2.88 -26.56
N PRO A 39 -2.01 2.12 -25.72
CA PRO A 39 -3.19 1.40 -26.19
C PRO A 39 -4.32 2.34 -26.64
N LYS A 40 -5.07 1.92 -27.67
CA LYS A 40 -6.13 2.74 -28.29
C LYS A 40 -7.39 2.88 -27.42
N ASP A 41 -7.53 2.02 -26.41
CA ASP A 41 -8.71 1.97 -25.53
C ASP A 41 -8.75 3.13 -24.52
N GLY A 42 -7.71 3.96 -24.46
CA GLY A 42 -7.67 5.18 -23.68
C GLY A 42 -7.85 4.92 -22.18
N MET A 43 -8.80 5.60 -21.53
CA MET A 43 -9.05 5.42 -20.09
C MET A 43 -9.47 3.98 -19.70
N ALA A 44 -9.98 3.16 -20.63
CA ALA A 44 -10.25 1.76 -20.34
C ALA A 44 -8.97 0.99 -19.99
N THR A 45 -7.82 1.37 -20.56
CA THR A 45 -6.50 0.83 -20.19
C THR A 45 -6.14 1.09 -18.74
N ILE A 46 -6.47 2.27 -18.21
CA ILE A 46 -6.24 2.63 -16.81
C ILE A 46 -7.10 1.77 -15.87
N VAL A 47 -8.37 1.56 -16.24
CA VAL A 47 -9.32 0.75 -15.48
C VAL A 47 -8.94 -0.73 -15.51
N ALA A 48 -8.50 -1.22 -16.67
CA ALA A 48 -8.17 -2.62 -16.91
C ALA A 48 -6.81 -3.04 -16.31
N ASN A 49 -6.05 -2.13 -15.71
CA ASN A 49 -4.75 -2.50 -15.13
C ASN A 49 -4.92 -3.50 -13.98
N TYR A 50 -4.04 -4.51 -13.91
CA TYR A 50 -4.07 -5.49 -12.81
C TYR A 50 -3.82 -4.80 -11.44
N ASP A 51 -4.60 -5.07 -10.39
CA ASP A 51 -5.69 -6.07 -10.25
C ASP A 51 -7.10 -5.43 -10.28
N GLY A 52 -7.24 -4.23 -10.85
CA GLY A 52 -8.46 -3.41 -10.78
C GLY A 52 -9.76 -4.17 -11.14
N PRO A 53 -9.84 -4.84 -12.30
CA PRO A 53 -11.05 -5.58 -12.69
C PRO A 53 -11.44 -6.69 -11.72
N LEU A 54 -10.47 -7.32 -11.05
CA LEU A 54 -10.73 -8.34 -10.02
C LEU A 54 -11.38 -7.72 -8.78
N PHE A 55 -10.95 -6.51 -8.37
CA PHE A 55 -11.64 -5.75 -7.33
C PHE A 55 -13.05 -5.32 -7.74
N LEU A 56 -13.31 -5.03 -9.03
CA LEU A 56 -14.67 -4.74 -9.52
C LEU A 56 -15.60 -5.96 -9.39
N VAL A 57 -15.10 -7.17 -9.68
CA VAL A 57 -15.86 -8.41 -9.48
C VAL A 57 -16.26 -8.54 -8.01
N VAL A 58 -15.32 -8.32 -7.08
CA VAL A 58 -15.63 -8.35 -5.65
C VAL A 58 -16.59 -7.24 -5.25
N ALA A 59 -16.47 -6.03 -5.81
CA ALA A 59 -17.38 -4.93 -5.49
C ALA A 59 -18.84 -5.25 -5.89
N LYS A 60 -19.02 -5.89 -7.06
CA LYS A 60 -20.34 -6.27 -7.59
C LYS A 60 -20.91 -7.50 -6.90
N THR A 61 -20.13 -8.56 -6.78
CA THR A 61 -20.60 -9.85 -6.23
C THR A 61 -20.60 -9.86 -4.71
N PHE A 62 -19.73 -9.06 -4.08
CA PHE A 62 -19.39 -9.14 -2.66
C PHE A 62 -19.16 -10.60 -2.22
N TYR A 63 -18.36 -11.30 -3.02
CA TYR A 63 -17.99 -12.72 -2.93
C TYR A 63 -19.15 -13.72 -3.09
N ASN A 64 -20.34 -13.31 -3.58
CA ASN A 64 -21.42 -14.25 -3.88
C ASN A 64 -21.04 -15.17 -5.05
N PRO A 65 -20.86 -16.49 -4.81
CA PRO A 65 -20.38 -17.42 -5.83
C PRO A 65 -21.34 -17.54 -7.02
N ASN A 66 -22.64 -17.32 -6.81
CA ASN A 66 -23.66 -17.40 -7.87
C ASN A 66 -23.56 -16.24 -8.88
N LEU A 67 -22.86 -15.16 -8.53
CA LEU A 67 -22.73 -13.97 -9.36
C LEU A 67 -21.38 -13.90 -10.09
N VAL A 68 -20.38 -14.67 -9.66
CA VAL A 68 -19.00 -14.65 -10.22
C VAL A 68 -18.95 -15.23 -11.63
N GLY A 69 -19.80 -16.21 -11.94
CA GLY A 69 -19.87 -16.83 -13.28
C GLY A 69 -20.25 -15.86 -14.41
N ASN A 70 -20.74 -14.67 -14.08
CA ASN A 70 -21.08 -13.63 -15.06
C ASN A 70 -19.85 -12.87 -15.60
N PHE A 71 -18.65 -13.11 -15.08
CA PHE A 71 -17.43 -12.42 -15.47
C PHE A 71 -16.51 -13.32 -16.31
N SER A 72 -15.88 -12.75 -17.34
CA SER A 72 -15.11 -13.48 -18.35
C SER A 72 -13.68 -13.88 -17.93
N PHE A 73 -13.41 -13.97 -16.62
CA PHE A 73 -12.05 -14.19 -16.11
C PHE A 73 -11.69 -15.66 -15.89
N GLY A 74 -12.67 -16.56 -15.82
CA GLY A 74 -12.44 -18.01 -15.67
C GLY A 74 -11.73 -18.41 -14.37
N LEU A 75 -11.81 -17.57 -13.33
CA LEU A 75 -11.16 -17.79 -12.03
C LEU A 75 -12.15 -18.43 -11.04
N PRO A 76 -11.69 -19.35 -10.17
CA PRO A 76 -12.53 -19.96 -9.15
C PRO A 76 -12.98 -18.92 -8.10
N ASN A 77 -14.08 -19.20 -7.39
CA ASN A 77 -14.64 -18.26 -6.41
C ASN A 77 -13.65 -17.90 -5.30
N GLU A 78 -12.85 -18.88 -4.87
CA GLU A 78 -11.85 -18.77 -3.82
C GLU A 78 -10.73 -17.80 -4.20
N TYR A 79 -10.44 -17.62 -5.50
CA TYR A 79 -9.41 -16.69 -5.97
C TYR A 79 -9.69 -15.25 -5.51
N TYR A 80 -10.96 -14.86 -5.52
CA TYR A 80 -11.38 -13.52 -5.12
C TYR A 80 -11.16 -13.25 -3.62
N ALA A 81 -10.96 -14.27 -2.79
CA ALA A 81 -10.60 -14.10 -1.37
C ALA A 81 -9.21 -13.45 -1.16
N ALA A 82 -8.36 -13.39 -2.20
CA ALA A 82 -7.13 -12.59 -2.18
C ALA A 82 -7.39 -11.06 -2.16
N HIS A 83 -8.59 -10.64 -2.58
CA HIS A 83 -8.99 -9.23 -2.70
C HIS A 83 -9.86 -8.84 -1.51
N PHE A 84 -9.25 -8.34 -0.44
CA PHE A 84 -9.92 -8.07 0.84
C PHE A 84 -11.01 -6.99 0.76
N PRO A 85 -12.00 -6.99 1.68
CA PRO A 85 -13.33 -6.42 1.42
C PRO A 85 -13.43 -4.89 1.49
N LEU A 86 -12.54 -4.17 2.18
CA LEU A 86 -12.76 -2.74 2.42
C LEU A 86 -12.70 -1.90 1.14
N TYR A 87 -11.74 -2.17 0.24
CA TYR A 87 -11.64 -1.44 -1.02
C TYR A 87 -12.85 -1.72 -1.94
N PRO A 88 -13.23 -2.99 -2.24
CA PRO A 88 -14.48 -3.33 -2.92
C PRO A 88 -15.74 -2.71 -2.32
N LEU A 89 -15.86 -2.69 -0.98
CA LEU A 89 -17.00 -2.10 -0.30
C LEU A 89 -17.12 -0.61 -0.59
N LEU A 90 -16.00 0.13 -0.53
CA LEU A 90 -15.99 1.56 -0.87
C LEU A 90 -16.34 1.80 -2.35
N ILE A 91 -15.85 0.96 -3.26
CA ILE A 91 -16.24 1.01 -4.68
C ILE A 91 -17.74 0.85 -4.82
N ARG A 92 -18.30 -0.20 -4.21
CA ARG A 92 -19.75 -0.50 -4.25
C ARG A 92 -20.60 0.64 -3.71
N LEU A 93 -20.15 1.32 -2.66
CA LEU A 93 -20.87 2.47 -2.07
C LEU A 93 -20.84 3.72 -2.96
N ILE A 94 -19.78 3.91 -3.74
CA ILE A 94 -19.60 5.08 -4.62
C ILE A 94 -20.13 4.83 -6.05
N ALA A 95 -20.20 3.58 -6.47
CA ALA A 95 -20.67 3.17 -7.79
C ALA A 95 -22.01 3.77 -8.22
N PRO A 96 -23.04 3.95 -7.35
CA PRO A 96 -24.30 4.58 -7.73
C PRO A 96 -24.15 6.02 -8.29
N LEU A 97 -23.05 6.70 -7.99
CA LEU A 97 -22.81 8.08 -8.43
C LEU A 97 -21.99 8.19 -9.73
N THR A 98 -21.21 7.15 -10.06
CA THR A 98 -20.14 7.26 -11.09
C THR A 98 -20.02 6.04 -12.00
N GLY A 99 -20.69 4.93 -11.70
CA GLY A 99 -20.41 3.62 -12.28
C GLY A 99 -19.22 2.92 -11.61
N PHE A 100 -19.17 1.59 -11.68
CA PHE A 100 -18.15 0.80 -10.96
C PHE A 100 -16.69 1.14 -11.35
N PRO A 101 -16.34 1.28 -12.65
CA PRO A 101 -14.97 1.64 -13.06
C PRO A 101 -14.49 2.98 -12.50
N TYR A 102 -15.32 4.04 -12.58
CA TYR A 102 -14.94 5.36 -12.11
C TYR A 102 -15.00 5.47 -10.58
N ALA A 103 -15.91 4.75 -9.92
CA ALA A 103 -15.90 4.63 -8.47
C ALA A 103 -14.57 4.03 -7.98
N MET A 104 -14.04 3.02 -8.66
CA MET A 104 -12.73 2.43 -8.36
C MET A 104 -11.59 3.46 -8.44
N LEU A 105 -11.50 4.19 -9.55
CA LEU A 105 -10.48 5.25 -9.70
C LEU A 105 -10.66 6.38 -8.68
N LEU A 106 -11.90 6.75 -8.36
CA LEU A 106 -12.22 7.77 -7.38
C LEU A 106 -11.81 7.35 -5.96
N VAL A 107 -12.12 6.10 -5.55
CA VAL A 107 -11.67 5.55 -4.26
C VAL A 107 -10.15 5.57 -4.19
N THR A 108 -9.45 5.04 -5.20
CA THR A 108 -7.97 5.05 -5.25
C THR A 108 -7.42 6.48 -5.11
N THR A 109 -8.00 7.44 -5.82
CA THR A 109 -7.53 8.83 -5.81
C THR A 109 -7.76 9.50 -4.44
N ILE A 110 -8.94 9.32 -3.85
CA ILE A 110 -9.25 9.83 -2.50
C ILE A 110 -8.34 9.19 -1.46
N SER A 111 -8.15 7.87 -1.52
CA SER A 111 -7.22 7.15 -0.67
C SER A 111 -5.79 7.66 -0.81
N SER A 112 -5.37 8.02 -2.02
CA SER A 112 -4.05 8.61 -2.24
C SER A 112 -3.91 10.00 -1.59
N ILE A 113 -4.94 10.86 -1.69
CA ILE A 113 -4.95 12.14 -0.96
C ILE A 113 -4.82 11.89 0.54
N LEU A 114 -5.54 10.90 1.06
CA LEU A 114 -5.51 10.55 2.48
C LEU A 114 -4.12 10.03 2.92
N ALA A 115 -3.49 9.18 2.10
CA ALA A 115 -2.14 8.70 2.33
C ALA A 115 -1.13 9.85 2.40
N LEU A 116 -1.17 10.77 1.43
CA LEU A 116 -0.29 11.94 1.41
C LEU A 116 -0.57 12.91 2.55
N TYR A 117 -1.83 13.05 2.98
CA TYR A 117 -2.20 13.88 4.11
C TYR A 117 -1.60 13.35 5.41
N PHE A 118 -1.78 12.07 5.72
CA PHE A 118 -1.18 11.48 6.92
C PHE A 118 0.34 11.40 6.84
N PHE A 119 0.90 11.18 5.64
CA PHE A 119 2.34 11.27 5.42
C PHE A 119 2.88 12.67 5.72
N TYR A 120 2.22 13.71 5.23
CA TYR A 120 2.57 15.09 5.53
C TYR A 120 2.55 15.36 7.04
N LEU A 121 1.50 14.92 7.75
CA LEU A 121 1.43 15.07 9.21
C LEU A 121 2.55 14.32 9.94
N LEU A 122 2.98 13.17 9.41
CA LEU A 122 4.09 12.41 9.96
C LEU A 122 5.43 13.13 9.72
N ILE A 123 5.73 13.50 8.48
CA ILE A 123 7.04 14.07 8.10
C ILE A 123 7.26 15.46 8.69
N GLN A 124 6.19 16.22 8.94
CA GLN A 124 6.25 17.51 9.66
C GLN A 124 6.87 17.42 11.06
N LYS A 125 6.95 16.24 11.66
CA LYS A 125 7.63 16.05 12.95
C LYS A 125 9.15 16.02 12.84
N TYR A 126 9.68 15.89 11.62
CA TYR A 126 11.09 15.67 11.35
C TYR A 126 11.75 16.83 10.60
N VAL A 127 10.98 17.66 9.91
CA VAL A 127 11.48 18.77 9.09
C VAL A 127 10.58 20.01 9.19
N GLU A 128 11.08 21.15 8.74
CA GLU A 128 10.29 22.38 8.63
C GLU A 128 9.12 22.21 7.65
N ARG A 129 8.10 23.06 7.79
CA ARG A 129 6.87 22.98 6.99
C ARG A 129 7.11 23.01 5.47
N LYS A 130 8.04 23.85 5.00
CA LYS A 130 8.38 23.98 3.57
C LYS A 130 8.95 22.66 3.02
N ASP A 131 9.80 22.02 3.84
CA ASP A 131 10.48 20.79 3.51
C ASP A 131 9.52 19.60 3.62
N ALA A 132 8.59 19.62 4.57
CA ALA A 132 7.52 18.63 4.65
C ALA A 132 6.66 18.61 3.38
N LEU A 133 6.31 19.78 2.83
CA LEU A 133 5.58 19.84 1.55
C LEU A 133 6.41 19.30 0.39
N TRP A 134 7.69 19.66 0.32
CA TRP A 134 8.62 19.13 -0.68
C TRP A 134 8.74 17.61 -0.61
N ILE A 135 9.02 17.05 0.57
CA ILE A 135 9.14 15.60 0.77
C ILE A 135 7.81 14.91 0.43
N THR A 136 6.66 15.53 0.75
CA THR A 136 5.33 14.99 0.37
C THR A 136 5.12 14.96 -1.14
N LEU A 137 5.60 15.98 -1.86
CA LEU A 137 5.61 15.99 -3.33
C LEU A 137 6.52 14.90 -3.91
N VAL A 138 7.72 14.73 -3.35
CA VAL A 138 8.61 13.63 -3.77
C VAL A 138 7.93 12.28 -3.52
N PHE A 139 7.33 12.07 -2.34
CA PHE A 139 6.61 10.85 -2.03
C PHE A 139 5.38 10.64 -2.91
N SER A 140 4.77 11.68 -3.50
CA SER A 140 3.64 11.48 -4.42
C SER A 140 4.06 10.94 -5.80
N ILE A 141 5.37 10.93 -6.10
CA ILE A 141 5.95 10.58 -7.40
C ILE A 141 6.95 9.40 -7.30
N LEU A 142 7.69 9.29 -6.19
CA LEU A 142 8.75 8.31 -5.98
C LEU A 142 8.39 7.34 -4.83
N PRO A 143 8.53 6.01 -5.00
CA PRO A 143 9.02 5.31 -6.20
C PRO A 143 8.00 5.36 -7.36
N ALA A 144 8.46 5.13 -8.60
CA ALA A 144 7.58 5.09 -9.77
C ALA A 144 6.40 4.11 -9.59
N ARG A 145 6.64 2.96 -8.94
CA ARG A 145 5.57 2.00 -8.63
C ARG A 145 4.44 2.60 -7.78
N TRP A 146 4.76 3.50 -6.84
CA TRP A 146 3.75 4.21 -6.06
C TRP A 146 2.90 5.13 -6.94
N LEU A 147 3.54 5.88 -7.86
CA LEU A 147 2.82 6.71 -8.84
C LEU A 147 1.90 5.87 -9.75
N ILE A 148 2.32 4.68 -10.13
CA ILE A 148 1.51 3.75 -10.92
C ILE A 148 0.28 3.30 -10.14
N VAL A 149 0.44 2.70 -8.95
CA VAL A 149 -0.68 2.12 -8.19
C VAL A 149 -1.68 3.17 -7.70
N ARG A 150 -1.24 4.42 -7.48
CA ARG A 150 -2.16 5.53 -7.16
C ARG A 150 -2.88 6.11 -8.38
N SER A 151 -2.56 5.64 -9.59
CA SER A 151 -3.12 6.11 -10.86
C SER A 151 -3.97 5.06 -11.58
N VAL A 152 -4.13 3.86 -11.02
CA VAL A 152 -4.96 2.77 -11.59
C VAL A 152 -5.90 2.19 -10.52
N GLY A 153 -6.78 1.26 -10.90
CA GLY A 153 -7.64 0.55 -9.95
C GLY A 153 -6.83 -0.33 -8.99
N SER A 154 -6.52 0.21 -7.80
CA SER A 154 -5.62 -0.44 -6.86
C SER A 154 -5.98 -0.10 -5.41
N THR A 155 -5.85 -1.10 -4.53
CA THR A 155 -6.10 -1.01 -3.08
C THR A 155 -4.90 -0.43 -2.31
N GLU A 156 -3.70 -0.46 -2.92
CA GLU A 156 -2.43 -0.03 -2.30
C GLU A 156 -2.52 1.38 -1.68
N PRO A 157 -3.13 2.41 -2.33
CA PRO A 157 -3.27 3.72 -1.70
C PRO A 157 -4.13 3.72 -0.45
N LEU A 158 -5.19 2.91 -0.41
CA LEU A 158 -6.05 2.79 0.77
C LEU A 158 -5.30 2.10 1.91
N PHE A 159 -4.58 1.02 1.60
CA PHE A 159 -3.75 0.31 2.56
C PHE A 159 -2.68 1.24 3.17
N LEU A 160 -1.95 1.98 2.33
CA LEU A 160 -0.93 2.93 2.77
C LEU A 160 -1.54 4.05 3.61
N ALA A 161 -2.70 4.58 3.23
CA ALA A 161 -3.39 5.59 4.03
C ALA A 161 -3.70 5.09 5.45
N MET A 162 -4.23 3.88 5.57
CA MET A 162 -4.56 3.28 6.87
C MET A 162 -3.32 2.96 7.70
N ILE A 163 -2.24 2.45 7.09
CA ILE A 163 -0.96 2.21 7.77
C ILE A 163 -0.37 3.51 8.31
N ILE A 164 -0.20 4.53 7.45
CA ILE A 164 0.45 5.78 7.86
C ILE A 164 -0.40 6.48 8.94
N ALA A 165 -1.73 6.48 8.79
CA ALA A 165 -2.63 7.03 9.79
C ALA A 165 -2.52 6.28 11.13
N SER A 166 -2.53 4.95 11.10
CA SER A 166 -2.38 4.12 12.29
C SER A 166 -1.07 4.44 13.02
N VAL A 167 0.05 4.48 12.29
CA VAL A 167 1.37 4.77 12.85
C VAL A 167 1.44 6.19 13.40
N TYR A 168 0.88 7.16 12.68
CA TYR A 168 0.80 8.54 13.14
C TYR A 168 0.09 8.69 14.50
N TYR A 169 -0.99 7.94 14.73
CA TYR A 169 -1.71 7.93 16.01
C TYR A 169 -1.04 7.06 17.07
N PHE A 170 -0.38 5.96 16.68
CA PHE A 170 0.44 5.15 17.58
C PHE A 170 1.55 6.01 18.21
N LYS A 171 2.27 6.79 17.40
CA LYS A 171 3.31 7.72 17.88
C LYS A 171 2.76 8.86 18.76
N GLN A 172 1.47 9.18 18.65
CA GLN A 172 0.79 10.12 19.55
C GLN A 172 0.26 9.45 20.82
N LYS A 173 0.56 8.17 21.06
CA LYS A 173 0.05 7.36 22.17
C LYS A 173 -1.48 7.21 22.15
N LYS A 174 -2.13 7.42 21.00
CA LYS A 174 -3.57 7.22 20.80
C LYS A 174 -3.83 5.81 20.26
N TYR A 175 -3.54 4.81 21.10
CA TYR A 175 -3.51 3.40 20.70
C TYR A 175 -4.84 2.86 20.18
N LEU A 176 -5.98 3.33 20.71
CA LEU A 176 -7.29 2.92 20.21
C LEU A 176 -7.48 3.35 18.75
N LEU A 177 -7.19 4.61 18.41
CA LEU A 177 -7.25 5.09 17.03
C LEU A 177 -6.24 4.36 16.13
N ALA A 178 -5.04 4.09 16.64
CA ALA A 178 -4.04 3.30 15.92
C ALA A 178 -4.56 1.88 15.61
N GLY A 179 -5.16 1.22 16.60
CA GLY A 179 -5.79 -0.09 16.47
C GLY A 179 -6.97 -0.09 15.50
N THR A 180 -7.86 0.90 15.57
CA THR A 180 -8.99 1.05 14.63
C THR A 180 -8.51 1.24 13.19
N LEU A 181 -7.52 2.10 12.96
CA LEU A 181 -6.98 2.31 11.61
C LEU A 181 -6.17 1.10 11.14
N GLY A 182 -5.52 0.37 12.06
CA GLY A 182 -4.86 -0.90 11.74
C GLY A 182 -5.87 -2.02 11.41
N PHE A 183 -7.02 -2.06 12.09
CA PHE A 183 -8.16 -2.92 11.72
C PHE A 183 -8.61 -2.61 10.30
N LEU A 184 -8.78 -1.32 9.95
CA LEU A 184 -9.14 -0.93 8.58
C LEU A 184 -8.04 -1.30 7.57
N ALA A 185 -6.76 -1.13 7.91
CA ALA A 185 -5.65 -1.60 7.07
C ALA A 185 -5.74 -3.12 6.83
N GLN A 186 -6.03 -3.88 7.89
CA GLN A 186 -6.20 -5.33 7.80
C GLN A 186 -7.36 -5.72 6.88
N LEU A 187 -8.44 -4.94 6.80
CA LEU A 187 -9.55 -5.18 5.87
C LEU A 187 -9.23 -4.81 4.41
N THR A 188 -8.04 -4.26 4.11
CA THR A 188 -7.64 -3.91 2.73
C THR A 188 -6.69 -4.93 2.09
N LYS A 189 -5.77 -5.50 2.87
CA LYS A 189 -4.79 -6.51 2.43
C LYS A 189 -4.30 -7.34 3.62
N SER A 190 -3.91 -8.60 3.35
CA SER A 190 -3.37 -9.53 4.35
C SER A 190 -2.14 -9.01 5.12
N PRO A 191 -1.18 -8.24 4.54
CA PRO A 191 -0.01 -7.75 5.28
C PRO A 191 -0.33 -6.70 6.36
N GLY A 192 -1.59 -6.31 6.54
CA GLY A 192 -2.01 -5.48 7.68
C GLY A 192 -1.65 -6.09 9.04
N ILE A 193 -1.57 -7.43 9.13
CA ILE A 193 -1.30 -8.14 10.38
C ILE A 193 0.12 -7.88 10.90
N LEU A 194 1.05 -7.59 9.98
CA LEU A 194 2.44 -7.26 10.31
C LEU A 194 2.53 -6.00 11.18
N LEU A 195 1.57 -5.09 11.06
CA LEU A 195 1.48 -3.90 11.90
C LEU A 195 1.21 -4.24 13.37
N PHE A 196 0.40 -5.27 13.64
CA PHE A 196 0.17 -5.76 15.01
C PHE A 196 1.45 -6.29 15.62
N VAL A 197 2.19 -7.12 14.88
CA VAL A 197 3.48 -7.69 15.33
C VAL A 197 4.47 -6.56 15.64
N ALA A 198 4.59 -5.57 14.75
CA ALA A 198 5.46 -4.42 14.96
C ALA A 198 5.08 -3.59 16.20
N TYR A 199 3.79 -3.29 16.39
CA TYR A 199 3.33 -2.55 17.57
C TYR A 199 3.50 -3.34 18.87
N LEU A 200 3.24 -4.65 18.84
CA LEU A 200 3.44 -5.50 20.00
C LEU A 200 4.91 -5.48 20.43
N LEU A 201 5.85 -5.63 19.49
CA LEU A 201 7.27 -5.55 19.76
C LEU A 201 7.69 -4.16 20.24
N ALA A 202 7.17 -3.08 19.66
CA ALA A 202 7.45 -1.72 20.09
C ALA A 202 6.99 -1.44 21.55
N ILE A 203 5.88 -2.05 21.98
CA ILE A 203 5.36 -1.92 23.35
C ILE A 203 6.17 -2.81 24.32
N VAL A 204 6.45 -4.05 23.92
CA VAL A 204 6.92 -5.11 24.82
C VAL A 204 8.44 -5.14 24.95
N TYR A 205 9.19 -4.91 23.86
CA TYR A 205 10.66 -5.02 23.85
C TYR A 205 11.36 -4.11 24.89
N PRO A 206 11.00 -2.82 25.05
CA PRO A 206 11.60 -1.97 26.08
C PRO A 206 11.41 -2.53 27.49
N LYS A 207 10.31 -3.25 27.74
CA LYS A 207 9.99 -3.82 29.05
C LYS A 207 10.80 -5.06 29.37
N PHE A 208 11.03 -5.93 28.40
CA PHE A 208 11.96 -7.04 28.59
C PHE A 208 13.38 -6.57 28.93
N LYS A 209 13.82 -5.46 28.34
CA LYS A 209 15.11 -4.85 28.69
C LYS A 209 15.14 -4.32 30.13
N GLU A 210 14.10 -3.59 30.55
CA GLU A 210 13.97 -3.09 31.92
C GLU A 210 13.93 -4.20 32.99
N LEU A 211 13.36 -5.38 32.68
CA LEU A 211 13.30 -6.55 33.58
C LEU A 211 14.65 -7.25 33.76
N GLY A 212 15.47 -7.31 32.70
CA GLY A 212 16.83 -7.83 32.79
C GLY A 212 17.71 -7.01 33.73
N ASP A 213 17.44 -5.71 33.82
CA ASP A 213 18.15 -4.78 34.71
C ASP A 213 17.55 -4.76 36.13
N HIS A 214 16.23 -4.98 36.30
CA HIS A 214 15.52 -4.98 37.59
C HIS A 214 14.38 -6.02 37.66
N PRO A 215 14.63 -7.23 38.22
CA PRO A 215 13.69 -8.37 38.18
C PRO A 215 12.46 -8.26 39.11
N SER A 216 12.35 -7.22 39.94
CA SER A 216 11.25 -7.04 40.90
C SER A 216 10.03 -6.29 40.35
N ASN A 217 10.06 -5.82 39.10
CA ASN A 217 8.94 -5.11 38.49
C ASN A 217 7.90 -6.08 37.89
N GLN A 218 6.61 -5.83 38.12
CA GLN A 218 5.53 -6.49 37.38
C GLN A 218 5.71 -6.31 35.87
N LEU A 219 5.62 -7.42 35.12
CA LEU A 219 5.88 -7.47 33.67
C LEU A 219 5.02 -6.47 32.87
N PHE A 220 3.73 -6.36 33.21
CA PHE A 220 2.79 -5.47 32.52
C PHE A 220 1.88 -4.75 33.52
N LYS A 221 1.91 -3.40 33.47
CA LYS A 221 0.94 -2.55 34.17
C LYS A 221 -0.39 -2.53 33.40
N LEU A 222 -1.49 -2.21 34.08
CA LEU A 222 -2.83 -2.06 33.46
C LEU A 222 -2.82 -1.13 32.23
N ALA A 223 -1.99 -0.09 32.25
CA ALA A 223 -1.81 0.81 31.12
C ALA A 223 -1.29 0.07 29.87
N GLU A 224 -0.35 -0.86 30.01
CA GLU A 224 0.18 -1.65 28.89
C GLU A 224 -0.86 -2.62 28.34
N ILE A 225 -1.63 -3.25 29.23
CA ILE A 225 -2.76 -4.12 28.84
C ILE A 225 -3.75 -3.35 27.97
N LYS A 226 -4.11 -2.11 28.36
CA LYS A 226 -4.99 -1.25 27.55
C LYS A 226 -4.41 -0.93 26.16
N LYS A 227 -3.09 -0.73 26.05
CA LYS A 227 -2.44 -0.52 24.75
C LYS A 227 -2.52 -1.77 23.88
N ILE A 228 -2.19 -2.93 24.45
CA ILE A 228 -2.24 -4.23 23.76
C ILE A 228 -3.68 -4.50 23.29
N LEU A 229 -4.68 -4.37 24.16
CA LEU A 229 -6.09 -4.52 23.81
C LEU A 229 -6.51 -3.58 22.67
N SER A 230 -6.00 -2.35 22.67
CA SER A 230 -6.29 -1.40 21.60
C SER A 230 -5.73 -1.86 20.25
N ILE A 231 -4.48 -2.32 20.20
CA ILE A 231 -3.85 -2.80 18.95
C ILE A 231 -4.36 -4.19 18.53
N SER A 232 -4.95 -4.97 19.44
CA SER A 232 -5.60 -6.26 19.14
C SER A 232 -6.84 -6.11 18.25
N LEU A 233 -7.32 -4.88 18.00
CA LEU A 233 -8.28 -4.63 16.93
C LEU A 233 -7.74 -5.10 15.56
N ILE A 234 -6.43 -5.03 15.31
CA ILE A 234 -5.84 -5.46 14.04
C ILE A 234 -6.11 -6.95 13.74
N PRO A 235 -5.72 -7.92 14.60
CA PRO A 235 -6.05 -9.33 14.38
C PRO A 235 -7.56 -9.61 14.40
N LEU A 236 -8.36 -8.83 15.13
CA LEU A 236 -9.82 -8.92 15.04
C LEU A 236 -10.36 -8.55 13.66
N GLY A 237 -9.68 -7.65 12.93
CA GLY A 237 -9.99 -7.35 11.53
C GLY A 237 -9.73 -8.53 10.61
N LEU A 238 -8.65 -9.27 10.83
CA LEU A 238 -8.36 -10.48 10.05
C LEU A 238 -9.39 -11.57 10.35
N LEU A 239 -9.71 -11.76 11.64
CA LEU A 239 -10.75 -12.69 12.06
C LEU A 239 -12.12 -12.35 11.45
N PHE A 240 -12.46 -11.05 11.40
CA PHE A 240 -13.68 -10.58 10.74
C PHE A 240 -13.70 -10.96 9.25
N VAL A 241 -12.59 -10.78 8.51
CA VAL A 241 -12.49 -11.19 7.10
C VAL A 241 -12.70 -12.70 6.94
N PHE A 242 -12.07 -13.52 7.78
CA PHE A 242 -12.22 -14.99 7.70
C PHE A 242 -13.61 -15.48 8.08
N ILE A 243 -14.24 -14.88 9.10
CA ILE A 243 -15.65 -15.15 9.41
C ILE A 243 -16.53 -14.77 8.23
N PHE A 244 -16.26 -13.61 7.60
CA PHE A 244 -17.00 -13.16 6.44
C PHE A 244 -16.86 -14.13 5.26
N TYR A 245 -15.66 -14.67 4.99
CA TYR A 245 -15.47 -15.73 4.00
C TYR A 245 -16.15 -17.04 4.38
N LYS A 246 -16.18 -17.40 5.66
CA LYS A 246 -16.95 -18.58 6.11
C LYS A 246 -18.44 -18.44 5.81
N ILE A 247 -19.00 -17.24 5.94
CA ILE A 247 -20.42 -17.00 5.63
C ILE A 247 -20.65 -17.04 4.12
N GLN A 248 -19.78 -16.40 3.34
CA GLN A 248 -20.03 -16.10 1.94
C GLN A 248 -19.54 -17.19 0.97
N LEU A 249 -18.43 -17.84 1.30
CA LEU A 249 -17.78 -18.89 0.50
C LEU A 249 -17.85 -20.27 1.17
N ASN A 250 -18.47 -20.37 2.36
CA ASN A 250 -18.44 -21.56 3.21
C ASN A 250 -17.02 -22.03 3.62
N ASP A 251 -16.02 -21.16 3.49
CA ASP A 251 -14.62 -21.46 3.78
C ASP A 251 -13.99 -20.36 4.62
N PHE A 252 -13.58 -20.70 5.85
CA PHE A 252 -12.92 -19.77 6.76
C PHE A 252 -11.50 -19.41 6.30
N PHE A 253 -10.83 -20.32 5.61
CA PHE A 253 -9.45 -20.17 5.13
C PHE A 253 -9.38 -19.88 3.63
N ALA A 254 -10.47 -19.37 3.03
CA ALA A 254 -10.57 -19.10 1.59
C ALA A 254 -9.38 -18.31 1.02
N TYR A 255 -8.85 -17.34 1.78
CA TYR A 255 -7.63 -16.60 1.40
C TYR A 255 -6.44 -17.52 1.11
N PHE A 256 -6.22 -18.55 1.93
CA PHE A 256 -5.11 -19.50 1.76
C PHE A 256 -5.34 -20.45 0.59
N HIS A 257 -6.60 -20.75 0.27
CA HIS A 257 -6.99 -21.58 -0.87
C HIS A 257 -7.12 -20.80 -2.20
N SER A 258 -6.96 -19.47 -2.19
CA SER A 258 -7.08 -18.62 -3.38
C SER A 258 -6.02 -18.89 -4.46
N GLY A 259 -4.89 -19.51 -4.09
CA GLY A 259 -3.73 -19.67 -4.97
C GLY A 259 -2.84 -18.43 -5.08
N ASP A 260 -3.21 -17.29 -4.45
CA ASP A 260 -2.39 -16.08 -4.48
C ASP A 260 -1.08 -16.24 -3.69
N ASN A 261 -1.05 -17.12 -2.68
CA ASN A 261 0.11 -17.28 -1.77
C ASN A 261 1.32 -18.02 -2.37
N ILE A 262 1.29 -18.38 -3.66
CA ILE A 262 2.38 -19.14 -4.32
C ILE A 262 3.73 -18.41 -4.35
N HIS A 263 3.72 -17.10 -4.06
CA HIS A 263 4.92 -16.27 -3.97
C HIS A 263 5.55 -16.22 -2.57
N LEU A 264 4.96 -16.89 -1.57
CA LEU A 264 5.44 -16.89 -0.18
C LEU A 264 6.24 -18.17 0.10
N PHE A 265 7.48 -18.00 0.58
CA PHE A 265 8.39 -19.11 0.81
C PHE A 265 8.88 -19.19 2.25
N LEU A 266 9.26 -20.39 2.69
CA LEU A 266 9.86 -20.59 4.02
C LEU A 266 11.32 -20.11 4.08
N LEU A 267 12.05 -20.24 2.97
CA LEU A 267 13.43 -19.76 2.87
C LEU A 267 13.44 -18.34 2.28
N PRO A 268 14.27 -17.42 2.80
CA PRO A 268 14.38 -16.10 2.22
C PRO A 268 15.11 -16.14 0.88
N PHE A 269 15.02 -15.05 0.12
CA PHE A 269 15.75 -14.78 -1.12
C PHE A 269 15.41 -15.70 -2.30
N GLN A 270 14.28 -16.42 -2.23
CA GLN A 270 13.81 -17.26 -3.34
C GLN A 270 13.52 -16.46 -4.63
N ILE A 271 13.35 -15.14 -4.55
CA ILE A 271 13.23 -14.26 -5.72
C ILE A 271 14.40 -14.37 -6.71
N PHE A 272 15.60 -14.76 -6.26
CA PHE A 272 16.77 -14.95 -7.13
C PHE A 272 16.78 -16.31 -7.83
N ASN A 273 15.83 -17.19 -7.52
CA ASN A 273 15.60 -18.38 -8.32
C ASN A 273 14.61 -18.04 -9.45
N TYR A 274 15.14 -17.85 -10.66
CA TYR A 274 14.35 -17.50 -11.85
C TYR A 274 13.25 -18.53 -12.19
N SER A 275 13.38 -19.77 -11.69
CA SER A 275 12.38 -20.83 -11.90
C SER A 275 11.15 -20.69 -11.02
N GLN A 276 11.15 -19.75 -10.06
CA GLN A 276 10.00 -19.55 -9.18
C GLN A 276 8.83 -18.89 -9.92
N PRO A 277 7.58 -19.17 -9.50
CA PRO A 277 6.40 -18.49 -10.02
C PRO A 277 6.56 -16.97 -9.95
N TRP A 278 6.15 -16.29 -11.02
CA TRP A 278 6.12 -14.82 -11.11
C TRP A 278 7.46 -14.07 -10.97
N VAL A 279 8.59 -14.79 -11.00
CA VAL A 279 9.92 -14.20 -11.19
C VAL A 279 10.24 -14.13 -12.67
N GLY A 280 10.42 -15.30 -13.31
CA GLY A 280 10.48 -15.46 -14.77
C GLY A 280 11.60 -14.70 -15.49
N THR A 281 12.61 -14.20 -14.77
CA THR A 281 13.69 -13.37 -15.34
C THR A 281 14.94 -13.37 -14.48
N PHE A 282 16.08 -13.03 -15.10
CA PHE A 282 17.37 -12.83 -14.44
C PHE A 282 17.69 -11.35 -14.18
N TRP A 283 16.90 -10.42 -14.74
CA TRP A 283 17.04 -8.98 -14.51
C TRP A 283 16.43 -8.61 -13.15
N LEU A 284 17.20 -8.76 -12.07
CA LEU A 284 16.73 -8.59 -10.68
C LEU A 284 17.57 -7.59 -9.87
N GLU A 285 18.41 -6.78 -10.52
CA GLU A 285 19.28 -5.81 -9.85
C GLU A 285 18.49 -4.80 -9.01
N GLU A 286 17.30 -4.39 -9.46
CA GLU A 286 16.43 -3.51 -8.68
C GLU A 286 15.95 -4.12 -7.36
N VAL A 287 15.86 -5.45 -7.25
CA VAL A 287 15.58 -6.14 -5.98
C VAL A 287 16.69 -5.85 -4.97
N ILE A 288 17.96 -5.89 -5.42
CA ILE A 288 19.12 -5.59 -4.57
C ILE A 288 19.03 -4.15 -4.07
N PHE A 289 18.67 -3.19 -4.93
CA PHE A 289 18.47 -1.80 -4.51
C PHE A 289 17.32 -1.64 -3.52
N VAL A 290 16.19 -2.34 -3.69
CA VAL A 290 15.09 -2.34 -2.71
C VAL A 290 15.57 -2.86 -1.36
N TYR A 291 16.35 -3.95 -1.34
CA TYR A 291 16.92 -4.49 -0.11
C TYR A 291 17.91 -3.53 0.55
N LEU A 292 18.80 -2.93 -0.25
CA LEU A 292 19.76 -1.94 0.22
C LEU A 292 19.06 -0.76 0.90
N PHE A 293 18.06 -0.15 0.25
CA PHE A 293 17.33 0.98 0.84
C PHE A 293 16.51 0.59 2.06
N GLY A 294 15.93 -0.62 2.08
CA GLY A 294 15.25 -1.16 3.26
C GLY A 294 16.19 -1.30 4.46
N ILE A 295 17.36 -1.91 4.27
CA ILE A 295 18.38 -2.09 5.31
C ILE A 295 18.92 -0.74 5.78
N LEU A 296 19.35 0.12 4.86
CA LEU A 296 19.91 1.43 5.21
C LEU A 296 18.89 2.30 5.94
N GLY A 297 17.62 2.29 5.51
CA GLY A 297 16.55 3.02 6.17
C GLY A 297 16.28 2.48 7.58
N LEU A 298 16.22 1.16 7.76
CA LEU A 298 16.08 0.54 9.08
C LEU A 298 17.23 0.95 10.02
N LEU A 299 18.48 0.78 9.58
CA LEU A 299 19.66 1.15 10.37
C LEU A 299 19.65 2.64 10.73
N LYS A 300 19.22 3.50 9.81
CA LYS A 300 19.13 4.94 10.05
C LYS A 300 18.02 5.29 11.06
N LEU A 301 16.85 4.65 10.99
CA LEU A 301 15.80 4.82 12.00
C LEU A 301 16.26 4.39 13.39
N ILE A 302 17.00 3.28 13.49
CA ILE A 302 17.62 2.83 14.75
C ILE A 302 18.60 3.88 15.26
N LYS A 303 19.48 4.40 14.40
CA LYS A 303 20.43 5.47 14.75
C LYS A 303 19.73 6.75 15.23
N MET A 304 18.58 7.08 14.63
CA MET A 304 17.72 8.21 15.04
C MET A 304 16.93 7.93 16.34
N LYS A 305 17.03 6.72 16.91
CA LYS A 305 16.25 6.25 18.07
C LYS A 305 14.74 6.25 17.82
N GLU A 306 14.32 6.17 16.55
CA GLU A 306 12.92 6.07 16.14
C GLU A 306 12.45 4.61 16.18
N TYR A 307 12.51 4.00 17.37
CA TYR A 307 12.28 2.56 17.54
C TYR A 307 10.89 2.09 17.11
N ASP A 308 9.86 2.92 17.28
CA ASP A 308 8.50 2.59 16.78
C ASP A 308 8.53 2.34 15.27
N LEU A 309 9.19 3.22 14.52
CA LEU A 309 9.30 3.12 13.06
C LEU A 309 10.28 2.02 12.65
N ALA A 310 11.36 1.83 13.41
CA ALA A 310 12.32 0.76 13.17
C ALA A 310 11.67 -0.62 13.29
N TRP A 311 10.79 -0.87 14.27
CA TRP A 311 10.05 -2.13 14.36
C TRP A 311 9.11 -2.34 13.17
N ILE A 312 8.40 -1.30 12.74
CA ILE A 312 7.51 -1.38 11.57
C ILE A 312 8.32 -1.70 10.31
N VAL A 313 9.37 -0.92 10.03
CA VAL A 313 10.22 -1.16 8.86
C VAL A 313 10.87 -2.53 8.95
N GLY A 314 11.39 -2.93 10.12
CA GLY A 314 12.05 -4.21 10.31
C GLY A 314 11.13 -5.41 10.05
N ILE A 315 9.90 -5.40 10.57
CA ILE A 315 8.95 -6.52 10.39
C ILE A 315 8.46 -6.61 8.95
N TYR A 316 8.06 -5.50 8.34
CA TYR A 316 7.65 -5.50 6.94
C TYR A 316 8.82 -5.80 6.00
N PHE A 317 10.03 -5.30 6.29
CA PHE A 317 11.21 -5.62 5.50
C PHE A 317 11.58 -7.10 5.60
N ALA A 318 11.55 -7.66 6.82
CA ALA A 318 11.81 -9.08 7.02
C ALA A 318 10.84 -9.94 6.22
N SER A 319 9.54 -9.62 6.17
CA SER A 319 8.58 -10.40 5.39
C SER A 319 8.84 -10.33 3.88
N ILE A 320 9.31 -9.18 3.37
CA ILE A 320 9.67 -9.00 1.95
C ILE A 320 10.81 -9.95 1.52
N LEU A 321 11.71 -10.34 2.44
CA LEU A 321 12.78 -11.28 2.13
C LEU A 321 12.26 -12.69 1.76
N PHE A 322 11.03 -13.03 2.17
CA PHE A 322 10.39 -14.32 1.91
C PHE A 322 9.41 -14.29 0.73
N ILE A 323 9.34 -13.15 0.02
CA ILE A 323 8.49 -12.96 -1.14
C ILE A 323 9.30 -13.19 -2.42
N SER A 324 8.82 -14.09 -3.27
CA SER A 324 9.36 -14.36 -4.60
C SER A 324 8.38 -13.85 -5.66
N HIS A 325 8.44 -12.56 -5.95
CA HIS A 325 7.61 -11.90 -6.95
C HIS A 325 8.41 -10.79 -7.64
N ARG A 326 8.38 -10.72 -8.97
CA ARG A 326 9.17 -9.75 -9.75
C ARG A 326 8.93 -8.29 -9.36
N ASP A 327 7.68 -7.93 -9.09
CA ASP A 327 7.24 -6.61 -8.58
C ASP A 327 7.48 -6.42 -7.06
N ILE A 328 8.69 -6.72 -6.56
CA ILE A 328 9.00 -6.67 -5.12
C ILE A 328 8.79 -5.27 -4.51
N ILE A 329 8.99 -4.21 -5.31
CA ILE A 329 8.81 -2.82 -4.87
C ILE A 329 7.35 -2.52 -4.49
N ARG A 330 6.35 -3.16 -5.12
CA ARG A 330 4.93 -3.08 -4.72
C ARG A 330 4.73 -3.59 -3.29
N TYR A 331 5.38 -4.69 -2.93
CA TYR A 331 5.32 -5.25 -1.57
C TYR A 331 6.10 -4.40 -0.55
N ALA A 332 7.09 -3.64 -0.99
CA ALA A 332 7.84 -2.69 -0.17
C ALA A 332 7.13 -1.35 0.07
N LEU A 333 6.05 -1.02 -0.64
CA LEU A 333 5.33 0.24 -0.46
C LEU A 333 4.95 0.57 1.00
N PRO A 334 4.55 -0.39 1.86
CA PRO A 334 4.23 -0.09 3.26
C PRO A 334 5.39 0.48 4.07
N ILE A 335 6.64 0.18 3.72
CA ILE A 335 7.82 0.73 4.43
C ILE A 335 8.30 2.05 3.84
N VAL A 336 7.98 2.35 2.57
CA VAL A 336 8.45 3.55 1.85
C VAL A 336 8.25 4.84 2.65
N PRO A 337 7.06 5.16 3.20
CA PRO A 337 6.86 6.40 3.98
C PRO A 337 7.87 6.56 5.12
N PHE A 338 8.27 5.46 5.76
CA PHE A 338 9.20 5.47 6.88
C PHE A 338 10.66 5.52 6.43
N LEU A 339 10.97 5.01 5.24
CA LEU A 339 12.27 5.25 4.58
C LEU A 339 12.42 6.74 4.24
N PHE A 340 11.34 7.40 3.81
CA PHE A 340 11.35 8.85 3.60
C PHE A 340 11.62 9.63 4.89
N VAL A 341 11.08 9.19 6.03
CA VAL A 341 11.44 9.75 7.35
C VAL A 341 12.93 9.55 7.63
N ALA A 342 13.45 8.34 7.40
CA ALA A 342 14.87 8.03 7.61
C ALA A 342 15.79 8.93 6.79
N PHE A 343 15.45 9.18 5.52
CA PHE A 343 16.27 9.97 4.59
C PHE A 343 15.82 11.44 4.43
N ALA A 344 15.00 11.96 5.35
CA ALA A 344 14.44 13.31 5.25
C ALA A 344 15.52 14.40 5.09
N ASP A 345 16.59 14.31 5.89
CA ASP A 345 17.79 15.18 5.83
C ASP A 345 18.51 15.19 4.46
N THR A 346 18.37 14.12 3.69
CA THR A 346 18.98 13.95 2.37
C THR A 346 18.04 14.51 1.29
N ILE A 347 16.74 14.22 1.41
CA ILE A 347 15.71 14.61 0.45
C ILE A 347 15.56 16.15 0.38
N VAL A 348 15.80 16.86 1.49
CA VAL A 348 15.69 18.33 1.52
C VAL A 348 16.85 19.05 0.85
N LYS A 349 17.98 18.36 0.61
CA LYS A 349 19.19 18.95 0.04
C LYS A 349 18.98 19.37 -1.41
N LYS A 350 19.70 20.40 -1.87
CA LYS A 350 19.56 20.94 -3.23
C LYS A 350 19.95 19.91 -4.28
N GLU A 351 20.98 19.12 -3.99
CA GLU A 351 21.48 18.03 -4.83
C GLU A 351 20.38 17.00 -5.10
N PHE A 352 19.61 16.62 -4.08
CA PHE A 352 18.47 15.72 -4.25
C PHE A 352 17.34 16.37 -5.07
N LYS A 353 17.10 17.68 -4.89
CA LYS A 353 16.12 18.42 -5.71
C LYS A 353 16.50 18.39 -7.19
N TYR A 354 17.77 18.61 -7.52
CA TYR A 354 18.26 18.51 -8.90
C TYR A 354 18.14 17.10 -9.44
N ALA A 355 18.50 16.07 -8.65
CA ALA A 355 18.32 14.68 -9.04
C ALA A 355 16.84 14.37 -9.34
N MET A 356 15.90 14.85 -8.50
CA MET A 356 14.47 14.65 -8.73
C MET A 356 13.94 15.36 -9.97
N LEU A 357 14.45 16.55 -10.30
CA LEU A 357 14.08 17.25 -11.53
C LEU A 357 14.49 16.44 -12.77
N VAL A 358 15.60 15.72 -12.72
CA VAL A 358 16.00 14.80 -13.79
C VAL A 358 15.15 13.53 -13.77
N LEU A 359 14.93 12.93 -12.59
CA LEU A 359 14.24 11.65 -12.43
C LEU A 359 12.73 11.72 -12.68
N ILE A 360 12.10 12.89 -12.62
CA ILE A 360 10.65 13.01 -12.88
C ILE A 360 10.26 12.52 -14.29
N ILE A 361 11.13 12.75 -15.29
CA ILE A 361 10.91 12.32 -16.67
C ILE A 361 10.94 10.79 -16.78
N PRO A 362 12.01 10.06 -16.41
CA PRO A 362 12.02 8.61 -16.49
C PRO A 362 10.99 7.95 -15.56
N ILE A 363 10.64 8.54 -14.42
CA ILE A 363 9.54 8.04 -13.58
C ILE A 363 8.20 8.10 -14.32
N TYR A 364 7.93 9.23 -15.00
CA TYR A 364 6.73 9.39 -15.81
C TYR A 364 6.68 8.39 -16.97
N LEU A 365 7.77 8.29 -17.74
CA LEU A 365 7.88 7.38 -18.89
C LEU A 365 7.77 5.90 -18.46
N CYS A 366 8.43 5.52 -17.36
CA CYS A 366 8.31 4.19 -16.77
C CYS A 366 6.85 3.88 -16.35
N SER A 367 6.16 4.87 -15.80
CA SER A 367 4.76 4.71 -15.39
C SER A 367 3.84 4.50 -16.59
N LEU A 368 4.01 5.26 -17.67
CA LEU A 368 3.24 5.07 -18.90
C LEU A 368 3.49 3.70 -19.53
N ALA A 369 4.76 3.28 -19.64
CA ALA A 369 5.13 1.99 -20.19
C ALA A 369 4.52 0.84 -19.36
N TYR A 370 4.64 0.90 -18.03
CA TYR A 370 4.08 -0.11 -17.14
C TYR A 370 2.56 -0.20 -17.27
N ILE A 371 1.85 0.94 -17.19
CA ILE A 371 0.38 0.96 -17.25
C ILE A 371 -0.13 0.43 -18.59
N SER A 372 0.56 0.75 -19.68
CA SER A 372 0.19 0.32 -21.03
C SER A 372 0.32 -1.19 -21.25
N GLN A 373 1.19 -1.87 -20.49
CA GLN A 373 1.48 -3.29 -20.67
C GLN A 373 0.85 -4.17 -19.58
N ASN A 374 0.60 -3.64 -18.38
CA ASN A 374 0.06 -4.40 -17.24
C ASN A 374 -1.48 -4.45 -17.24
N VAL A 375 -2.09 -4.74 -18.40
CA VAL A 375 -3.53 -4.66 -18.63
C VAL A 375 -4.15 -6.05 -18.63
N MET A 376 -5.23 -6.23 -17.87
CA MET A 376 -6.02 -7.45 -17.87
C MET A 376 -6.88 -7.51 -19.14
N PRO A 377 -6.85 -8.61 -19.90
CA PRO A 377 -7.71 -8.76 -21.07
C PRO A 377 -9.18 -8.86 -20.62
N ILE A 378 -10.02 -7.99 -21.15
CA ILE A 378 -11.47 -7.94 -20.88
C ILE A 378 -12.19 -8.07 -22.22
N SER A 379 -12.86 -9.20 -22.42
CA SER A 379 -13.64 -9.46 -23.64
C SER A 379 -15.04 -8.85 -23.58
N ASP A 380 -15.62 -8.72 -22.39
CA ASP A 380 -16.93 -8.10 -22.18
C ASP A 380 -16.90 -7.16 -20.96
N TRP A 381 -17.15 -5.87 -21.21
CA TRP A 381 -17.22 -4.85 -20.16
C TRP A 381 -18.59 -4.79 -19.49
N SER A 382 -19.65 -5.34 -20.09
CA SER A 382 -21.03 -5.21 -19.61
C SER A 382 -21.20 -5.65 -18.15
N PRO A 383 -20.60 -6.77 -17.69
CA PRO A 383 -20.66 -7.18 -16.29
C PRO A 383 -19.87 -6.27 -15.34
N LEU A 384 -19.00 -5.38 -15.84
CA LEU A 384 -18.13 -4.51 -15.04
C LEU A 384 -18.62 -3.06 -14.96
N LEU A 385 -19.44 -2.59 -15.89
CA LEU A 385 -20.06 -1.24 -15.89
C LEU A 385 -21.13 -1.09 -14.81
#